data_AF-A0A3V8ZV26-F1
#
_entry.id   AF-A0A3V8ZV26-F1
#
_cell.length_a   1.000
_cell.length_b   1.000
_cell.length_c   1.000
_cell.angle_alpha   90.00
_cell.angle_beta   90.00
_cell.angle_gamma   90.00
#
_symmetry.space_group_name_H-M   'P 1'
#
loop_
_entity.id
_entity.type
_entity.pdbx_description
1 polymer ?
#
loop_
_entity_poly.entity_id
_entity_poly.type
_entity_poly.pdbx_seq_one_letter_code
_entity_poly.pdbx_strand_id
1 'polypeptide(L)'
;MSLTKKQRAELRMKFGGRCAYCGCVLPEKGWHADHVEAVLRKSEQCMKAAAKGIFRLKTTGEVFRPEADCPENIFPSCAPCNLLKTTYSLEMFRKQVSLQVERGRRSSVNFRTAERFGLVEVIEKPVVFWFEQYQKGATS
;
A
#
# COMPACT_ATOMS: atom_id res chain seq x y z
N MET A 1 -12.93 8.83 2.80
CA MET A 1 -14.21 8.18 3.12
C MET A 1 -14.13 7.25 4.36
N SER A 2 -15.20 7.16 5.18
CA SER A 2 -15.35 6.13 6.23
C SER A 2 -16.24 5.00 5.72
N LEU A 3 -15.75 3.76 5.72
CA LEU A 3 -16.49 2.59 5.23
C LEU A 3 -17.31 1.97 6.37
N THR A 4 -18.57 1.62 6.09
CA THR A 4 -19.40 0.81 7.00
C THR A 4 -18.84 -0.61 7.13
N LYS A 5 -19.27 -1.35 8.16
CA LYS A 5 -18.88 -2.76 8.35
C LYS A 5 -19.24 -3.63 7.13
N LYS A 6 -20.42 -3.42 6.55
CA LYS A 6 -20.90 -4.14 5.35
C LYS A 6 -20.00 -3.84 4.15
N GLN A 7 -19.75 -2.57 3.87
CA GLN A 7 -18.85 -2.15 2.78
C GLN A 7 -17.43 -2.66 2.97
N ARG A 8 -16.92 -2.72 4.21
CA ARG A 8 -15.61 -3.32 4.49
C ARG A 8 -15.59 -4.82 4.20
N ALA A 9 -16.66 -5.54 4.53
CA ALA A 9 -16.75 -6.97 4.23
C ALA A 9 -16.78 -7.21 2.71
N GLU A 10 -17.58 -6.44 1.97
CA GLU A 10 -17.62 -6.47 0.50
C GLU A 10 -16.26 -6.12 -0.12
N LEU A 11 -15.63 -5.04 0.36
CA LEU A 11 -14.32 -4.60 -0.11
C LEU A 11 -13.25 -5.66 0.10
N ARG A 12 -13.25 -6.36 1.25
CA ARG A 12 -12.30 -7.46 1.49
C ARG A 12 -12.44 -8.57 0.45
N MET A 13 -13.68 -8.83 0.01
CA MET A 13 -13.97 -9.87 -0.98
C MET A 13 -13.79 -9.41 -2.43
N LYS A 14 -13.56 -8.12 -2.69
CA LYS A 14 -13.38 -7.52 -4.04
C LYS A 14 -12.39 -8.29 -4.92
N PHE A 15 -11.33 -8.86 -4.31
CA PHE A 15 -10.34 -9.70 -5.00
C PHE A 15 -10.18 -11.07 -4.32
N GLY A 16 -11.29 -11.71 -3.96
CA GLY A 16 -11.29 -13.08 -3.43
C GLY A 16 -10.73 -13.20 -2.00
N GLY A 17 -10.90 -12.18 -1.17
CA GLY A 17 -10.44 -12.23 0.24
C GLY A 17 -8.93 -12.07 0.41
N ARG A 18 -8.22 -11.61 -0.62
CA ARG A 18 -6.76 -11.45 -0.65
C ARG A 18 -6.35 -10.00 -0.80
N CYS A 19 -5.13 -9.70 -0.35
CA CYS A 19 -4.50 -8.39 -0.55
C CYS A 19 -4.41 -8.14 -2.05
N ALA A 20 -4.94 -7.01 -2.51
CA ALA A 20 -4.94 -6.63 -3.92
C ALA A 20 -3.52 -6.60 -4.51
N TYR A 21 -2.50 -6.36 -3.68
CA TYR A 21 -1.11 -6.25 -4.13
C TYR A 21 -0.37 -7.58 -4.06
N CYS A 22 -0.01 -8.06 -2.85
CA CYS A 22 0.82 -9.26 -2.70
C CYS A 22 0.04 -10.59 -2.77
N GLY A 23 -1.29 -10.56 -2.75
CA GLY A 23 -2.11 -11.77 -2.84
C GLY A 23 -2.18 -12.60 -1.56
N CYS A 24 -1.60 -12.16 -0.44
CA CYS A 24 -1.76 -12.85 0.83
C CYS A 24 -3.24 -12.88 1.25
N VAL A 25 -3.67 -13.94 1.95
CA VAL A 25 -5.02 -14.01 2.52
C VAL A 25 -5.17 -12.88 3.54
N LEU A 26 -6.22 -12.09 3.41
CA LEU A 26 -6.50 -11.03 4.38
C LEU A 26 -7.14 -11.65 5.62
N PRO A 27 -6.74 -11.27 6.84
CA PRO A 27 -7.45 -11.63 8.07
C PRO A 27 -8.77 -10.86 8.21
N GLU A 28 -9.59 -11.20 9.22
CA GLU A 28 -10.83 -10.47 9.52
C GLU A 28 -10.65 -9.00 9.86
N LYS A 29 -9.56 -8.68 10.56
CA LYS A 29 -9.22 -7.34 11.03
C LYS A 29 -7.74 -7.06 10.77
N GLY A 30 -7.35 -5.79 10.73
CA GLY A 30 -5.94 -5.38 10.56
C GLY A 30 -5.48 -5.21 9.10
N TRP A 31 -6.41 -5.22 8.14
CA TRP A 31 -6.17 -4.82 6.76
C TRP A 31 -6.76 -3.42 6.48
N HIS A 32 -6.26 -2.76 5.45
CA HIS A 32 -6.58 -1.38 5.13
C HIS A 32 -7.34 -1.26 3.82
N ALA A 33 -8.20 -0.25 3.75
CA ALA A 33 -8.81 0.21 2.51
C ALA A 33 -7.85 1.24 1.92
N ASP A 34 -7.08 0.83 0.91
CA ASP A 34 -6.06 1.67 0.27
C ASP A 34 -6.65 2.36 -0.95
N HIS A 35 -6.37 3.66 -1.09
CA HIS A 35 -6.64 4.40 -2.32
C HIS A 35 -5.50 4.14 -3.30
N VAL A 36 -5.79 3.43 -4.40
CA VAL A 36 -4.81 3.07 -5.42
C VAL A 36 -4.10 4.32 -5.94
N GLU A 37 -4.88 5.32 -6.35
CA GLU A 37 -4.45 6.69 -6.55
C GLU A 37 -4.56 7.47 -5.22
N ALA A 38 -3.44 7.94 -4.71
CA ALA A 38 -3.39 8.52 -3.37
C ALA A 38 -4.20 9.82 -3.25
N VAL A 39 -5.08 9.87 -2.24
CA VAL A 39 -5.81 11.09 -1.87
C VAL A 39 -4.93 11.93 -0.94
N LEU A 40 -4.27 12.94 -1.49
CA LEU A 40 -3.37 13.83 -0.76
C LEU A 40 -4.17 14.85 0.07
N ARG A 41 -3.94 14.85 1.38
CA ARG A 41 -4.57 15.79 2.33
C ARG A 41 -3.78 17.09 2.41
N LYS A 42 -4.48 18.21 2.33
CA LYS A 42 -3.89 19.52 2.57
C LYS A 42 -3.59 19.68 4.05
N SER A 43 -2.39 20.19 4.33
CA SER A 43 -1.94 20.50 5.69
C SER A 43 -1.37 21.92 5.69
N GLU A 44 -1.64 22.64 6.76
CA GLU A 44 -1.21 24.03 6.95
C GLU A 44 -0.39 24.16 8.23
N GLN A 45 0.47 25.18 8.30
CA GLN A 45 1.17 25.48 9.55
C GLN A 45 0.18 25.93 10.62
N CYS A 46 0.30 25.36 11.82
CA CYS A 46 -0.46 25.80 12.98
C CYS A 46 0.10 27.12 13.49
N MET A 47 -0.54 28.24 13.15
CA MET A 47 -0.09 29.58 13.57
C MET A 47 0.03 29.73 15.10
N LYS A 48 -0.83 29.06 15.88
CA LYS A 48 -0.72 29.03 17.36
C LYS A 48 0.56 28.35 17.86
N ALA A 49 1.04 27.33 17.14
CA ALA A 49 2.30 26.67 17.46
C ALA A 49 3.50 27.46 16.93
N ALA A 50 3.36 28.04 15.74
CA ALA A 50 4.37 28.92 15.13
C ALA A 50 4.67 30.13 16.03
N ALA A 51 3.65 30.74 16.65
CA ALA A 51 3.81 31.81 17.63
C ALA A 51 4.63 31.41 18.87
N LYS A 52 4.78 30.11 19.13
CA LYS A 52 5.61 29.54 20.20
C LYS A 52 6.97 29.02 19.68
N GLY A 53 7.33 29.31 18.44
CA GLY A 53 8.55 28.80 17.79
C GLY A 53 8.50 27.32 17.41
N ILE A 54 7.32 26.67 17.44
CA ILE A 54 7.17 25.24 17.18
C ILE A 54 6.62 25.02 15.77
N PHE A 55 7.38 24.34 14.91
CA PHE A 55 6.87 23.88 13.62
C PHE A 55 5.90 22.70 13.84
N ARG A 56 4.62 22.93 13.53
CA ARG A 56 3.56 21.93 13.60
C ARG A 56 2.60 22.13 12.45
N LEU A 57 2.33 21.08 11.70
CA LEU A 57 1.28 21.07 10.68
C LEU A 57 -0.06 20.66 11.30
N LYS A 58 -1.15 21.32 10.89
CA LYS A 58 -2.54 20.95 11.15
C LYS A 58 -3.16 20.46 9.84
N THR A 59 -3.98 19.42 9.90
CA THR A 59 -4.77 18.99 8.74
C THR A 59 -5.91 19.98 8.52
N THR A 60 -6.14 20.42 7.29
CA THR A 60 -7.22 21.39 6.98
C THR A 60 -8.57 20.72 6.77
N GLY A 61 -8.58 19.39 6.58
CA GLY A 61 -9.76 18.63 6.18
C GLY A 61 -9.96 18.59 4.66
N GLU A 62 -9.26 19.44 3.92
CA GLU A 62 -9.31 19.46 2.45
C GLU A 62 -8.36 18.43 1.83
N VAL A 63 -8.69 18.01 0.61
CA VAL A 63 -7.88 17.12 -0.22
C VAL A 63 -7.57 17.80 -1.55
N PHE A 64 -6.42 17.51 -2.14
CA PHE A 64 -6.03 18.10 -3.42
C PHE A 64 -6.83 17.52 -4.60
N ARG A 65 -7.24 16.25 -4.51
CA ARG A 65 -7.97 15.51 -5.56
C ARG A 65 -9.16 14.78 -4.94
N PRO A 66 -10.29 15.48 -4.68
CA PRO A 66 -11.47 14.86 -4.11
C PRO A 66 -12.07 13.75 -4.99
N GLU A 67 -11.90 13.83 -6.31
CA GLU A 67 -12.36 12.84 -7.29
C GLU A 67 -11.74 11.46 -7.09
N ALA A 68 -10.57 11.37 -6.47
CA ALA A 68 -9.91 10.11 -6.17
C ALA A 68 -10.49 9.39 -4.94
N ASP A 69 -11.36 10.02 -4.14
CA ASP A 69 -12.05 9.37 -3.01
C ASP A 69 -13.33 8.65 -3.48
N CYS A 70 -13.19 7.73 -4.46
CA CYS A 70 -14.28 6.93 -5.02
C CYS A 70 -14.13 5.42 -4.68
N PRO A 71 -15.23 4.65 -4.58
CA PRO A 71 -15.19 3.22 -4.27
C PRO A 71 -14.36 2.36 -5.24
N GLU A 72 -14.30 2.77 -6.51
CA GLU A 72 -13.56 2.09 -7.57
C GLU A 72 -12.05 2.12 -7.27
N ASN A 73 -11.56 3.27 -6.80
CA ASN A 73 -10.16 3.51 -6.43
C ASN A 73 -9.75 2.88 -5.08
N ILE A 74 -10.69 2.27 -4.34
CA ILE A 74 -10.42 1.68 -3.03
C ILE A 74 -10.21 0.17 -3.14
N PHE A 75 -9.03 -0.30 -2.74
CA PHE A 75 -8.60 -1.69 -2.82
C PHE A 75 -8.30 -2.25 -1.42
N PRO A 76 -8.58 -3.53 -1.14
CA PRO A 76 -8.19 -4.15 0.12
C PRO A 76 -6.69 -4.47 0.13
N SER A 77 -5.97 -3.95 1.13
CA SER A 77 -4.51 -4.07 1.25
C SER A 77 -4.11 -4.61 2.63
N CYS A 78 -3.11 -5.49 2.69
CA CYS A 78 -2.51 -5.86 3.96
C CYS A 78 -1.67 -4.70 4.52
N ALA A 79 -1.48 -4.65 5.84
CA ALA A 79 -0.71 -3.58 6.48
C ALA A 79 0.69 -3.36 5.88
N PRO A 80 1.51 -4.40 5.63
CA PRO A 80 2.84 -4.21 5.03
C PRO A 80 2.79 -3.57 3.63
N CYS A 81 1.88 -4.01 2.77
CA CYS A 81 1.76 -3.43 1.42
C CYS A 81 1.25 -2.00 1.46
N ASN A 82 0.25 -1.69 2.29
CA ASN A 82 -0.26 -0.32 2.45
C ASN A 82 0.84 0.62 2.96
N LEU A 83 1.61 0.19 3.96
CA LEU A 83 2.72 0.97 4.52
C LEU A 83 3.83 1.20 3.49
N LEU A 84 4.16 0.20 2.67
CA LEU A 84 5.17 0.34 1.63
C LEU A 84 4.67 1.20 0.46
N LYS A 85 3.39 1.07 0.08
CA LYS A 85 2.80 1.81 -1.03
C LYS A 85 2.77 3.31 -0.75
N THR A 86 2.47 3.74 0.48
CA THR A 86 2.39 5.15 0.86
C THR A 86 1.51 5.95 -0.13
N THR A 87 2.05 6.99 -0.76
CA THR A 87 1.41 7.81 -1.79
C THR A 87 1.91 7.48 -3.20
N TYR A 88 2.61 6.37 -3.40
CA TYR A 88 3.15 5.99 -4.70
C TYR A 88 2.03 5.63 -5.68
N SER A 89 2.26 5.97 -6.96
CA SER A 89 1.51 5.38 -8.07
C SER A 89 1.75 3.88 -8.13
N LEU A 90 0.89 3.14 -8.84
CA LEU A 90 1.05 1.70 -9.03
C LEU A 90 2.41 1.33 -9.63
N GLU A 91 2.86 2.06 -10.65
CA GLU A 91 4.14 1.78 -11.31
C GLU A 91 5.34 2.09 -10.40
N MET A 92 5.27 3.17 -9.63
CA MET A 92 6.30 3.44 -8.63
C MET A 92 6.28 2.37 -7.55
N PHE A 93 5.12 1.97 -7.06
CA PHE A 93 4.99 0.91 -6.06
C PHE A 93 5.55 -0.43 -6.59
N ARG A 94 5.25 -0.80 -7.84
CA ARG A 94 5.80 -1.99 -8.51
C ARG A 94 7.33 -1.95 -8.52
N LYS A 95 7.91 -0.81 -8.88
CA LYS A 95 9.36 -0.56 -8.80
C LYS A 95 9.89 -0.66 -7.37
N GLN A 96 9.19 -0.13 -6.38
CA GLN A 96 9.61 -0.23 -4.97
C GLN A 96 9.61 -1.68 -4.47
N VAL A 97 8.67 -2.51 -4.94
CA VAL A 97 8.60 -3.94 -4.62
C VAL A 97 9.72 -4.71 -5.31
N SER A 98 10.03 -4.42 -6.58
CA SER A 98 11.12 -5.11 -7.29
C SER A 98 12.50 -4.86 -6.66
N LEU A 99 12.68 -3.72 -6.01
CA LEU A 99 13.93 -3.35 -5.34
C LEU A 99 14.12 -3.99 -3.95
N GLN A 100 13.14 -4.75 -3.43
CA GLN A 100 13.21 -5.27 -2.04
C GLN A 100 14.35 -6.26 -1.84
N VAL A 101 14.62 -7.12 -2.82
CA VAL A 101 15.74 -8.08 -2.76
C VAL A 101 17.06 -7.34 -2.65
N GLU A 102 17.31 -6.38 -3.54
CA GLU A 102 18.55 -5.61 -3.54
C GLU A 102 18.74 -4.80 -2.25
N ARG A 103 17.66 -4.23 -1.71
CA ARG A 103 17.67 -3.56 -0.41
C ARG A 103 18.00 -4.52 0.73
N GLY A 104 17.40 -5.70 0.74
CA GLY A 104 17.67 -6.75 1.72
C GLY A 104 19.13 -7.19 1.68
N ARG A 105 19.65 -7.50 0.48
CA ARG A 105 21.04 -7.87 0.25
C ARG A 105 22.01 -6.79 0.72
N ARG A 106 21.75 -5.52 0.41
CA ARG A 106 22.61 -4.40 0.82
C ARG A 106 22.63 -4.21 2.34
N SER A 107 21.46 -4.28 2.99
CA SER A 107 21.31 -3.90 4.40
C SER A 107 21.51 -5.02 5.42
N SER A 108 21.31 -6.30 5.04
CA SER A 108 21.30 -7.42 5.98
C SER A 108 22.46 -8.38 5.76
N VAL A 109 23.35 -8.49 6.76
CA VAL A 109 24.40 -9.54 6.79
C VAL A 109 23.76 -10.93 6.78
N ASN A 110 22.67 -11.11 7.54
CA ASN A 110 21.97 -12.40 7.60
C ASN A 110 21.42 -12.82 6.23
N PHE A 111 20.88 -11.88 5.45
CA PHE A 111 20.41 -12.16 4.08
C PHE A 111 21.58 -12.63 3.20
N ARG A 112 22.71 -11.91 3.20
CA ARG A 112 23.89 -12.28 2.41
C ARG A 112 24.50 -13.62 2.84
N THR A 113 24.51 -13.90 4.14
CA THR A 113 24.95 -15.20 4.66
C THR A 113 24.02 -16.30 4.20
N ALA A 114 22.70 -16.14 4.37
CA ALA A 114 21.72 -17.13 3.90
C ALA A 114 21.82 -17.39 2.38
N GLU A 115 21.99 -16.32 1.57
CA GLU A 115 22.22 -16.42 0.13
C GLU A 115 23.52 -17.19 -0.19
N ARG A 116 24.65 -16.89 0.48
CA ARG A 116 25.94 -17.58 0.29
C ARG A 116 25.87 -19.08 0.60
N PHE A 117 25.09 -19.46 1.60
CA PHE A 117 24.90 -20.85 2.00
C PHE A 117 23.72 -21.53 1.28
N GLY A 118 23.08 -20.86 0.32
CA GLY A 118 21.98 -21.44 -0.46
C GLY A 118 20.67 -21.64 0.31
N LEU A 119 20.49 -20.95 1.44
CA LEU A 119 19.26 -21.00 2.26
C LEU A 119 18.14 -20.09 1.73
N VAL A 120 18.47 -19.18 0.81
CA VAL A 120 17.54 -18.28 0.14
C VAL A 120 17.88 -18.25 -1.34
N GLU A 121 16.86 -18.36 -2.20
CA GLU A 121 16.98 -18.18 -3.65
C GLU A 121 16.41 -16.82 -4.05
N VAL A 122 17.13 -16.11 -4.93
CA VAL A 122 16.67 -14.84 -5.50
C VAL A 122 16.00 -15.09 -6.84
N ILE A 123 14.72 -14.73 -6.93
CA ILE A 123 13.92 -14.88 -8.14
C ILE A 123 13.76 -13.52 -8.81
N GLU A 124 14.37 -13.36 -9.97
CA GLU A 124 14.15 -12.20 -10.84
C GLU A 124 12.94 -12.44 -11.73
N LYS A 125 11.82 -11.81 -11.39
CA LYS A 125 10.62 -11.82 -12.21
C LYS A 125 9.89 -10.48 -12.13
N PRO A 126 9.12 -10.11 -13.18
CA PRO A 126 8.24 -8.95 -13.10
C PRO A 126 7.29 -9.08 -11.92
N VAL A 127 7.18 -8.01 -11.14
CA VAL A 127 6.17 -7.92 -10.07
C VAL A 127 4.82 -7.78 -10.75
N VAL A 128 3.90 -8.72 -10.47
CA VAL A 128 2.51 -8.68 -10.93
C VAL A 128 1.63 -8.66 -9.67
N PHE A 129 0.73 -7.70 -9.59
CA PHE A 129 -0.16 -7.57 -8.44
C PHE A 129 -1.31 -8.58 -8.52
N TRP A 130 -1.80 -9.01 -7.36
CA TRP A 130 -2.90 -9.98 -7.29
C TRP A 130 -4.16 -9.51 -8.01
N PHE A 131 -4.55 -8.24 -7.89
CA PHE A 131 -5.75 -7.72 -8.54
C PHE A 131 -5.67 -7.86 -10.07
N GLU A 132 -4.47 -7.73 -10.66
CA GLU A 132 -4.24 -7.87 -12.12
C GLU A 132 -4.46 -9.32 -12.55
N GLN A 133 -4.01 -10.28 -11.75
CA GLN A 133 -4.20 -11.70 -12.01
C GLN A 133 -5.67 -12.10 -11.84
N TYR A 134 -6.31 -11.62 -10.76
CA TYR A 134 -7.70 -11.91 -10.45
C TYR A 134 -8.63 -11.41 -11.56
N GLN A 135 -8.39 -10.20 -12.06
CA GLN A 135 -9.18 -9.62 -13.15
C GLN A 135 -9.01 -10.39 -14.46
N LYS A 136 -7.78 -10.80 -14.81
CA LYS A 136 -7.53 -11.63 -16.00
C LYS A 136 -8.28 -12.97 -15.95
N GLY A 137 -8.25 -13.65 -14.80
CA GLY A 137 -8.94 -14.91 -14.60
C GLY A 137 -10.47 -14.79 -14.59
N ALA A 138 -11.02 -13.62 -14.23
CA ALA A 138 -12.46 -13.37 -14.30
C ALA A 138 -12.96 -13.07 -15.72
N THR A 139 -12.06 -12.73 -16.64
CA THR A 139 -12.37 -12.43 -18.05
C THR A 139 -12.11 -13.59 -19.01
N SER A 140 -11.63 -14.73 -18.51
CA SER A 140 -11.39 -15.98 -19.25
C SER A 140 -12.49 -17.00 -18.97
#